data_AF-B6WWN8-F1
#
_entry.id   AF-B6WWN8-F1
#
_cell.length_a   1.000
_cell.length_b   1.000
_cell.length_c   1.000
_cell.angle_alpha   90.00
_cell.angle_beta   90.00
_cell.angle_gamma   90.00
#
_symmetry.space_group_name_H-M   'P 1'
#
loop_
_entity.id
_entity.type
_entity.pdbx_description
1 polymer ?
#
loop_
_entity_poly.entity_id
_entity_poly.type
_entity_poly.pdbx_seq_one_letter_code
_entity_poly.pdbx_strand_id
1 'polypeptide(L)'
;MLTTAGAVAWTARTTGVMRGLESGTGAAAGAVAVQSRARQARVPAARRRPRNRENDGCMVNSVIVADGKRTGRPKRQGSGPPWTDSGDGVPLSGRATPDAVFPAGSAFSNTGRHAGKDGPRLRRAGQDVTQKNMKQVPVYREAVEVPALPGLFIRPLESSLLEKAQAHLDNLTKPRGSLGRLEELGRRLYAMAGGVTPLNVTPALMLTVAGDHGVTAQGVSPMPQAVTRQMTRNFLNGGAGVNVLCRSSGMDLRVVDAGCAGGPYEPHELLIDRRLGDGTADISKGPAMSRETCLQGLRHGVALVEEFADKGYRCFGTGEMGIGNSTPATAINCALFGFDPDEATGPGAGSDPERVRHKAAIVRRALEVNAAALKGDGVDILAALGGFELAIMAGIMLGAASRSLPILVDGFICSAAYAAAVRICPLVAQYAILSHASAEPGHVPALGALDGGRPLLHLDMRLGEGTGGAVAYHLLRCAVNIFNEMATFAEAQVDEGL
;
A
#
# COMPACT_ATOMS: atom_id res chain seq x y z
N MET A 1 33.19 31.08 51.30
CA MET A 1 34.37 31.90 50.93
C MET A 1 35.21 31.10 49.94
N LEU A 2 35.87 31.77 48.97
CA LEU A 2 37.17 31.43 48.33
C LEU A 2 37.43 29.96 47.88
N THR A 3 37.87 29.62 46.64
CA THR A 3 38.02 30.34 45.35
C THR A 3 38.39 29.36 44.22
N THR A 4 38.29 29.79 42.95
CA THR A 4 39.04 29.32 41.73
C THR A 4 39.11 27.82 41.39
N ALA A 5 38.68 27.33 40.22
CA ALA A 5 38.92 27.71 38.80
C ALA A 5 40.25 27.20 38.20
N GLY A 6 40.19 26.66 36.98
CA GLY A 6 41.33 26.12 36.23
C GLY A 6 40.91 25.53 34.88
N ALA A 7 40.81 26.38 33.85
CA ALA A 7 40.55 25.96 32.47
C ALA A 7 41.87 25.91 31.68
N VAL A 8 42.00 24.97 30.74
CA VAL A 8 43.17 24.86 29.85
C VAL A 8 42.79 25.32 28.44
N ALA A 9 43.49 26.34 27.95
CA ALA A 9 43.42 26.79 26.57
C ALA A 9 44.77 26.53 25.88
N TRP A 10 44.75 26.31 24.57
CA TRP A 10 45.94 26.20 23.73
C TRP A 10 45.96 27.33 22.69
N THR A 11 47.06 28.07 22.62
CA THR A 11 47.31 29.10 21.61
C THR A 11 48.73 28.99 21.08
N ALA A 12 48.92 29.37 19.81
CA ALA A 12 50.14 29.14 19.06
C ALA A 12 51.31 30.05 19.45
N ARG A 13 52.51 29.72 18.94
CA ARG A 13 53.64 30.66 18.82
C ARG A 13 54.14 30.70 17.37
N THR A 14 54.75 31.83 17.02
CA THR A 14 55.16 32.18 15.65
C THR A 14 56.61 32.64 15.59
N THR A 15 57.25 32.33 14.46
CA THR A 15 58.43 32.96 13.84
C THR A 15 58.24 32.73 12.33
N GLY A 16 58.43 33.68 11.40
CA GLY A 16 59.50 34.66 11.26
C GLY A 16 60.55 34.09 10.29
N VAL A 17 61.03 34.76 9.22
CA VAL A 17 61.22 36.21 8.99
C VAL A 17 61.49 36.55 7.48
N MET A 18 60.93 37.67 6.98
CA MET A 18 61.39 38.60 5.89
C MET A 18 61.66 38.20 4.40
N ARG A 19 61.13 39.07 3.50
CA ARG A 19 61.66 39.57 2.17
C ARG A 19 61.78 38.60 0.97
N GLY A 20 61.60 39.04 -0.29
CA GLY A 20 61.13 40.33 -0.85
C GLY A 20 61.68 40.64 -2.27
N LEU A 21 60.96 41.48 -3.05
CA LEU A 21 61.32 42.03 -4.40
C LEU A 21 61.33 41.03 -5.59
N GLU A 22 61.29 41.41 -6.89
CA GLU A 22 60.40 42.36 -7.62
C GLU A 22 60.61 42.23 -9.16
N SER A 23 59.62 42.57 -10.01
CA SER A 23 59.67 42.68 -11.51
C SER A 23 59.96 41.39 -12.34
N GLY A 24 59.60 41.25 -13.63
CA GLY A 24 58.70 42.05 -14.50
C GLY A 24 58.77 41.71 -16.02
N THR A 25 57.78 42.19 -16.80
CA THR A 25 57.71 42.33 -18.30
C THR A 25 57.39 41.12 -19.22
N GLY A 26 56.76 41.41 -20.38
CA GLY A 26 56.39 40.47 -21.50
C GLY A 26 54.98 39.86 -21.39
N ALA A 27 53.93 40.11 -22.20
CA ALA A 27 53.75 40.50 -23.61
C ALA A 27 54.00 39.36 -24.63
N ALA A 28 53.13 39.02 -25.61
CA ALA A 28 51.88 39.68 -26.04
C ALA A 28 50.88 38.76 -26.80
N ALA A 29 49.62 39.21 -26.86
CA ALA A 29 48.64 39.17 -27.97
C ALA A 29 48.11 37.83 -28.57
N GLY A 30 46.81 37.83 -28.89
CA GLY A 30 46.13 36.74 -29.62
C GLY A 30 44.60 36.78 -29.55
N ALA A 31 43.96 37.87 -30.00
CA ALA A 31 42.51 38.07 -29.88
C ALA A 31 41.80 38.28 -31.24
N VAL A 32 40.65 37.62 -31.41
CA VAL A 32 39.64 37.93 -32.44
C VAL A 32 38.26 37.83 -31.79
N ALA A 33 37.41 38.85 -32.00
CA ALA A 33 36.03 38.92 -31.53
C ALA A 33 35.06 38.95 -32.75
N VAL A 34 33.88 39.59 -32.62
CA VAL A 34 32.82 39.76 -33.66
C VAL A 34 31.91 38.51 -33.82
N GLN A 35 30.57 38.58 -33.74
CA GLN A 35 29.65 39.70 -33.50
C GLN A 35 28.35 39.27 -32.79
N SER A 36 27.60 40.23 -32.27
CA SER A 36 26.25 40.04 -31.72
C SER A 36 25.16 40.07 -32.80
N ARG A 37 24.04 39.37 -32.56
CA ARG A 37 22.73 39.71 -33.15
C ARG A 37 21.57 39.15 -32.34
N ALA A 38 20.73 40.05 -31.82
CA ALA A 38 19.45 39.68 -31.21
C ALA A 38 18.36 39.54 -32.28
N ARG A 39 17.34 38.69 -32.02
CA ARG A 39 16.03 38.77 -32.69
C ARG A 39 14.90 38.52 -31.70
N GLN A 40 13.84 39.29 -31.85
CA GLN A 40 12.60 39.19 -31.08
C GLN A 40 11.57 38.33 -31.84
N ALA A 41 10.78 37.53 -31.11
CA ALA A 41 9.45 37.06 -31.51
C ALA A 41 8.64 36.83 -30.22
N ARG A 42 7.86 37.83 -29.77
CA ARG A 42 6.41 37.98 -30.04
C ARG A 42 5.56 36.77 -29.61
N VAL A 43 4.92 36.95 -28.45
CA VAL A 43 3.72 36.23 -28.00
C VAL A 43 2.52 36.60 -28.91
N PRO A 44 1.55 35.70 -29.08
CA PRO A 44 0.16 36.09 -28.88
C PRO A 44 -0.56 35.16 -27.88
N ALA A 45 -1.47 35.72 -27.10
CA ALA A 45 -2.21 35.00 -26.06
C ALA A 45 -3.67 34.73 -26.45
N ALA A 46 -4.28 33.79 -25.72
CA ALA A 46 -5.72 33.58 -25.53
C ALA A 46 -6.61 33.24 -26.75
N ARG A 47 -7.34 32.11 -26.61
CA ARG A 47 -8.78 32.06 -26.90
C ARG A 47 -9.51 31.38 -25.73
N ARG A 48 -10.75 31.81 -25.46
CA ARG A 48 -11.64 31.32 -24.39
C ARG A 48 -12.89 30.68 -24.99
N ARG A 49 -13.40 29.64 -24.32
CA ARG A 49 -14.84 29.22 -24.30
C ARG A 49 -15.41 28.65 -25.63
N PRO A 50 -16.60 28.01 -25.63
CA PRO A 50 -17.63 27.94 -24.57
C PRO A 50 -18.05 26.52 -24.09
N ARG A 51 -18.90 26.49 -23.05
CA ARG A 51 -19.85 25.39 -22.77
C ARG A 51 -21.13 25.61 -23.58
N ASN A 52 -21.79 24.56 -24.10
CA ASN A 52 -23.10 24.05 -23.63
C ASN A 52 -23.78 23.09 -24.65
N ARG A 53 -24.80 22.37 -24.14
CA ARG A 53 -25.87 21.61 -24.83
C ARG A 53 -25.59 20.19 -25.37
N GLU A 54 -26.07 19.23 -24.57
CA GLU A 54 -27.26 18.38 -24.86
C GLU A 54 -27.30 17.48 -26.13
N ASN A 55 -27.47 16.18 -25.82
CA ASN A 55 -28.32 15.18 -26.49
C ASN A 55 -27.89 14.35 -27.72
N ASP A 56 -28.55 13.19 -27.77
CA ASP A 56 -28.81 12.25 -28.86
C ASP A 56 -27.63 11.53 -29.57
N GLY A 57 -27.37 10.30 -29.11
CA GLY A 57 -28.06 9.16 -29.74
C GLY A 57 -27.30 8.24 -30.71
N CYS A 58 -27.47 6.93 -30.46
CA CYS A 58 -27.43 5.80 -31.40
C CYS A 58 -26.12 5.25 -32.00
N MET A 59 -26.07 3.91 -31.93
CA MET A 59 -25.58 2.94 -32.93
C MET A 59 -24.09 2.91 -33.30
N VAL A 60 -23.42 1.88 -32.78
CA VAL A 60 -22.32 1.18 -33.46
C VAL A 60 -22.81 0.73 -34.84
N ASN A 61 -21.99 0.89 -35.88
CA ASN A 61 -22.27 0.34 -37.21
C ASN A 61 -21.09 -0.51 -37.70
N SER A 62 -21.39 -1.66 -38.31
CA SER A 62 -20.39 -2.67 -38.71
C SER A 62 -19.93 -2.48 -40.16
N VAL A 63 -18.77 -3.04 -40.51
CA VAL A 63 -18.18 -2.96 -41.85
C VAL A 63 -18.05 -4.35 -42.46
N ILE A 64 -18.70 -4.59 -43.61
CA ILE A 64 -18.56 -5.82 -44.42
C ILE A 64 -18.62 -5.46 -45.92
N VAL A 65 -17.55 -5.76 -46.66
CA VAL A 65 -17.46 -5.94 -48.14
C VAL A 65 -16.31 -6.95 -48.34
N ALA A 66 -16.54 -8.20 -48.78
CA ALA A 66 -16.53 -8.72 -50.17
C ALA A 66 -15.19 -8.51 -50.95
N ASP A 67 -14.70 -9.36 -51.86
CA ASP A 67 -15.26 -10.48 -52.67
C ASP A 67 -14.19 -11.61 -52.86
N GLY A 68 -14.53 -12.82 -53.38
CA GLY A 68 -13.57 -13.95 -53.50
C GLY A 68 -14.06 -15.30 -54.07
N LYS A 69 -14.79 -15.29 -55.19
CA LYS A 69 -15.48 -16.44 -55.87
C LYS A 69 -14.73 -17.78 -56.08
N ARG A 70 -15.45 -18.91 -55.78
CA ARG A 70 -15.55 -20.21 -56.53
C ARG A 70 -14.26 -21.10 -56.65
N THR A 71 -14.27 -22.42 -56.93
CA THR A 71 -15.28 -23.43 -57.37
C THR A 71 -14.85 -24.87 -57.00
N GLY A 72 -15.76 -25.86 -56.98
CA GLY A 72 -15.42 -27.28 -57.30
C GLY A 72 -15.85 -28.39 -56.31
N ARG A 73 -16.42 -29.49 -56.83
CA ARG A 73 -16.69 -30.78 -56.13
C ARG A 73 -16.92 -31.89 -57.17
N PRO A 74 -16.45 -33.14 -56.96
CA PRO A 74 -17.39 -34.27 -56.94
C PRO A 74 -17.00 -35.49 -56.04
N LYS A 75 -18.03 -36.19 -55.53
CA LYS A 75 -18.33 -37.66 -55.50
C LYS A 75 -17.16 -38.71 -55.36
N ARG A 76 -17.31 -39.90 -54.74
CA ARG A 76 -18.50 -40.72 -54.34
C ARG A 76 -18.14 -41.92 -53.40
N GLN A 77 -19.16 -42.58 -52.82
CA GLN A 77 -19.22 -44.00 -52.31
C GLN A 77 -18.33 -44.40 -51.09
N GLY A 78 -18.72 -45.29 -50.16
CA GLY A 78 -20.07 -45.69 -49.68
C GLY A 78 -20.38 -47.22 -49.57
N SER A 79 -20.54 -47.77 -48.34
CA SER A 79 -21.15 -49.10 -48.03
C SER A 79 -21.43 -49.33 -46.52
N GLY A 80 -22.24 -50.36 -46.18
CA GLY A 80 -22.72 -50.81 -44.84
C GLY A 80 -24.13 -51.45 -44.97
N PRO A 81 -24.92 -51.79 -43.91
CA PRO A 81 -24.66 -52.13 -42.48
C PRO A 81 -24.82 -53.69 -42.30
N PRO A 82 -25.77 -54.37 -41.60
CA PRO A 82 -26.58 -54.19 -40.35
C PRO A 82 -26.62 -55.44 -39.39
N TRP A 83 -27.57 -55.45 -38.40
CA TRP A 83 -28.06 -56.56 -37.51
C TRP A 83 -27.17 -56.98 -36.32
N THR A 84 -27.64 -57.31 -35.10
CA THR A 84 -28.94 -57.33 -34.33
C THR A 84 -28.58 -57.05 -32.83
N ASP A 85 -29.32 -56.40 -31.92
CA ASP A 85 -30.75 -56.33 -31.50
C ASP A 85 -31.12 -57.24 -30.28
N SER A 86 -32.22 -56.93 -29.57
CA SER A 86 -32.63 -57.27 -28.16
C SER A 86 -31.91 -56.43 -27.07
N GLY A 87 -32.52 -55.96 -25.97
CA GLY A 87 -33.87 -56.13 -25.36
C GLY A 87 -33.72 -56.36 -23.84
N ASP A 88 -34.43 -55.78 -22.86
CA ASP A 88 -35.64 -54.92 -22.77
C ASP A 88 -35.42 -53.86 -21.63
N GLY A 89 -36.32 -52.96 -21.20
CA GLY A 89 -37.72 -52.63 -21.50
C GLY A 89 -38.16 -51.33 -20.75
N VAL A 90 -39.23 -50.63 -21.19
CA VAL A 90 -39.47 -49.19 -20.86
C VAL A 90 -40.97 -48.85 -20.64
N PRO A 91 -41.36 -48.27 -19.47
CA PRO A 91 -41.73 -46.84 -19.34
C PRO A 91 -41.23 -46.18 -18.02
N LEU A 92 -41.16 -44.86 -17.76
CA LEU A 92 -41.65 -43.57 -18.34
C LEU A 92 -42.89 -42.89 -17.70
N SER A 93 -42.66 -41.76 -17.01
CA SER A 93 -43.37 -40.46 -17.12
C SER A 93 -42.76 -39.43 -16.13
N GLY A 94 -42.74 -38.11 -16.36
CA GLY A 94 -43.04 -37.30 -17.55
C GLY A 94 -42.74 -35.79 -17.35
N ARG A 95 -42.54 -35.06 -18.47
CA ARG A 95 -42.57 -33.58 -18.73
C ARG A 95 -42.97 -32.59 -17.59
N ALA A 96 -42.47 -31.35 -17.49
CA ALA A 96 -41.65 -30.51 -18.40
C ALA A 96 -40.87 -29.38 -17.66
N THR A 97 -40.17 -28.53 -18.43
CA THR A 97 -39.44 -27.29 -18.05
C THR A 97 -40.26 -26.02 -18.38
N PRO A 98 -39.75 -24.78 -18.18
CA PRO A 98 -39.20 -24.16 -16.97
C PRO A 98 -39.82 -22.75 -16.69
N ASP A 99 -39.05 -21.90 -15.99
CA ASP A 99 -39.10 -20.43 -15.87
C ASP A 99 -39.68 -19.81 -14.58
N ALA A 100 -38.98 -18.77 -14.12
CA ALA A 100 -39.24 -18.07 -12.87
C ALA A 100 -39.28 -16.54 -13.10
N VAL A 101 -40.28 -15.88 -12.54
CA VAL A 101 -40.49 -14.42 -12.61
C VAL A 101 -40.87 -13.91 -11.23
N PHE A 102 -40.19 -12.85 -10.75
CA PHE A 102 -40.50 -12.15 -9.50
C PHE A 102 -41.73 -11.24 -9.65
N PRO A 103 -42.58 -11.16 -8.61
CA PRO A 103 -42.71 -9.90 -7.84
C PRO A 103 -42.46 -10.17 -6.34
N ALA A 104 -41.87 -9.29 -5.50
CA ALA A 104 -41.91 -7.83 -5.32
C ALA A 104 -42.90 -7.38 -4.23
N GLY A 105 -42.40 -6.55 -3.28
CA GLY A 105 -43.12 -6.10 -2.09
C GLY A 105 -43.12 -7.12 -0.93
N SER A 106 -43.29 -6.70 0.34
CA SER A 106 -43.20 -5.36 0.92
C SER A 106 -42.93 -5.45 2.44
N ALA A 107 -42.74 -4.30 3.09
CA ALA A 107 -42.31 -4.11 4.48
C ALA A 107 -42.87 -5.11 5.52
N PHE A 108 -42.00 -5.61 6.40
CA PHE A 108 -42.40 -6.21 7.67
C PHE A 108 -41.98 -5.35 8.86
N SER A 109 -42.95 -5.08 9.73
CA SER A 109 -42.81 -4.27 10.93
C SER A 109 -42.21 -5.06 12.11
N ASN A 110 -41.60 -4.35 13.05
CA ASN A 110 -41.00 -4.92 14.25
C ASN A 110 -42.08 -5.35 15.26
N THR A 111 -42.26 -6.67 15.47
CA THR A 111 -42.99 -7.22 16.62
C THR A 111 -42.23 -8.41 17.24
N GLY A 112 -41.64 -8.22 18.42
CA GLY A 112 -40.99 -9.30 19.16
C GLY A 112 -41.94 -10.07 20.08
N ARG A 113 -41.81 -11.40 20.13
CA ARG A 113 -42.22 -12.24 21.28
C ARG A 113 -41.50 -13.60 21.29
N HIS A 114 -41.50 -14.28 22.45
CA HIS A 114 -40.63 -15.42 22.73
C HIS A 114 -41.14 -16.78 22.22
N ALA A 115 -40.26 -17.50 21.52
CA ALA A 115 -40.00 -18.95 21.60
C ALA A 115 -38.61 -19.19 20.98
N GLY A 116 -37.82 -20.22 21.29
CA GLY A 116 -37.86 -21.27 22.30
C GLY A 116 -36.44 -21.87 22.42
N LYS A 117 -36.15 -22.70 23.43
CA LYS A 117 -34.82 -23.31 23.57
C LYS A 117 -34.74 -24.58 22.72
N ASP A 118 -33.81 -24.64 21.77
CA ASP A 118 -32.57 -25.44 21.92
C ASP A 118 -31.71 -25.38 20.65
N GLY A 119 -30.39 -25.23 20.85
CA GLY A 119 -29.39 -25.13 19.80
C GLY A 119 -27.97 -25.19 20.39
N PRO A 120 -26.96 -25.65 19.64
CA PRO A 120 -25.64 -25.94 20.20
C PRO A 120 -24.97 -24.67 20.72
N ARG A 121 -24.56 -24.70 22.00
CA ARG A 121 -23.87 -23.58 22.65
C ARG A 121 -22.44 -23.45 22.12
N LEU A 122 -22.25 -22.67 21.06
CA LEU A 122 -20.96 -22.06 20.75
C LEU A 122 -20.47 -21.31 22.00
N ARG A 123 -19.39 -21.79 22.61
CA ARG A 123 -18.74 -21.10 23.74
C ARG A 123 -18.22 -19.76 23.24
N ARG A 124 -18.59 -18.66 23.91
CA ARG A 124 -17.95 -17.35 23.70
C ARG A 124 -16.54 -17.33 24.31
N ALA A 125 -15.60 -17.99 23.65
CA ALA A 125 -14.19 -17.70 23.83
C ALA A 125 -13.90 -16.39 23.06
N GLY A 126 -13.74 -15.27 23.77
CA GLY A 126 -13.57 -13.96 23.12
C GLY A 126 -14.04 -12.72 23.89
N GLN A 127 -14.23 -12.79 25.21
CA GLN A 127 -14.51 -11.59 26.05
C GLN A 127 -13.59 -11.46 27.28
N ASP A 128 -12.52 -12.27 27.37
CA ASP A 128 -11.62 -12.30 28.54
C ASP A 128 -10.12 -12.23 28.15
N VAL A 129 -9.81 -11.73 26.94
CA VAL A 129 -8.47 -11.23 26.62
C VAL A 129 -8.35 -9.88 27.33
N THR A 130 -7.76 -9.90 28.52
CA THR A 130 -7.82 -8.78 29.48
C THR A 130 -7.23 -7.48 28.94
N GLN A 131 -7.83 -6.34 29.29
CA GLN A 131 -7.30 -4.98 29.09
C GLN A 131 -6.06 -4.67 29.96
N LYS A 132 -5.09 -5.59 30.04
CA LYS A 132 -3.85 -5.44 30.80
C LYS A 132 -2.72 -5.16 29.82
N ASN A 133 -2.04 -4.04 30.03
CA ASN A 133 -0.91 -3.52 29.24
C ASN A 133 -1.25 -2.77 27.93
N MET A 134 -2.41 -2.10 27.84
CA MET A 134 -2.47 -0.86 27.06
C MET A 134 -1.52 0.16 27.71
N LYS A 135 -0.28 0.25 27.21
CA LYS A 135 0.60 1.38 27.55
C LYS A 135 -0.06 2.65 27.02
N GLN A 136 -0.07 3.72 27.80
CA GLN A 136 -0.63 5.00 27.36
C GLN A 136 0.03 5.43 26.04
N VAL A 137 -0.76 5.54 24.98
CA VAL A 137 -0.26 6.02 23.68
C VAL A 137 0.21 7.46 23.87
N PRO A 138 1.47 7.80 23.58
CA PRO A 138 2.02 9.12 23.84
C PRO A 138 1.29 10.19 23.01
N VAL A 139 0.72 11.19 23.69
CA VAL A 139 0.03 12.33 23.08
C VAL A 139 1.06 13.38 22.70
N TYR A 140 1.51 13.34 21.44
CA TYR A 140 2.40 14.34 20.87
C TYR A 140 1.64 15.63 20.51
N ARG A 141 2.29 16.78 20.67
CA ARG A 141 1.75 18.12 20.31
C ARG A 141 2.59 18.90 19.29
N GLU A 142 3.81 18.44 19.05
CA GLU A 142 4.81 19.07 18.19
C GLU A 142 5.43 18.01 17.26
N ALA A 143 6.26 18.44 16.31
CA ALA A 143 6.95 17.52 15.39
C ALA A 143 7.92 16.61 16.15
N VAL A 144 7.80 15.30 15.97
CA VAL A 144 8.59 14.26 16.63
C VAL A 144 9.67 13.77 15.68
N GLU A 145 10.93 13.86 16.10
CA GLU A 145 12.03 13.20 15.38
C GLU A 145 11.89 11.67 15.50
N VAL A 146 12.02 10.96 14.39
CA VAL A 146 12.00 9.49 14.35
C VAL A 146 13.35 8.99 14.87
N PRO A 147 13.46 8.35 16.05
CA PRO A 147 14.77 8.12 16.69
C PRO A 147 15.74 7.23 15.90
N ALA A 148 15.21 6.35 15.05
CA ALA A 148 16.00 5.52 14.14
C ALA A 148 16.53 6.27 12.91
N LEU A 149 15.91 7.40 12.55
CA LEU A 149 16.16 8.17 11.33
C LEU A 149 16.37 9.66 11.67
N PRO A 150 17.53 10.04 12.24
CA PRO A 150 17.81 11.44 12.58
C PRO A 150 17.59 12.39 11.40
N GLY A 151 16.99 13.55 11.67
CA GLY A 151 16.54 14.52 10.68
C GLY A 151 15.13 14.29 10.11
N LEU A 152 14.52 13.11 10.33
CA LEU A 152 13.15 12.83 9.89
C LEU A 152 12.13 13.20 10.98
N PHE A 153 11.26 14.16 10.70
CA PHE A 153 10.24 14.64 11.64
C PHE A 153 8.82 14.30 11.17
N ILE A 154 8.00 13.72 12.04
CA ILE A 154 6.58 13.44 11.80
C ILE A 154 5.74 14.31 12.74
N ARG A 155 4.67 14.94 12.24
CA ARG A 155 3.77 15.78 13.06
C ARG A 155 2.56 14.97 13.54
N PRO A 156 1.99 15.28 14.71
CA PRO A 156 0.63 14.88 15.06
C PRO A 156 -0.38 15.67 14.22
N LEU A 157 -1.50 15.04 13.87
CA LEU A 157 -2.67 15.74 13.33
C LEU A 157 -3.32 16.58 14.44
N GLU A 158 -3.54 17.86 14.17
CA GLU A 158 -4.15 18.77 15.15
C GLU A 158 -5.62 18.44 15.42
N SER A 159 -5.98 18.28 16.70
CA SER A 159 -7.39 18.12 17.13
C SER A 159 -8.27 19.26 16.61
N SER A 160 -7.76 20.49 16.61
CA SER A 160 -8.45 21.69 16.14
C SER A 160 -8.86 21.59 14.65
N LEU A 161 -8.06 20.93 13.81
CA LEU A 161 -8.35 20.71 12.40
C LEU A 161 -9.32 19.55 12.21
N LEU A 162 -9.19 18.49 13.01
CA LEU A 162 -10.13 17.36 13.03
C LEU A 162 -11.53 17.80 13.49
N GLU A 163 -11.62 18.73 14.43
CA GLU A 163 -12.87 19.35 14.92
C GLU A 163 -13.50 20.26 13.85
N LYS A 164 -12.73 21.18 13.25
CA LYS A 164 -13.19 22.04 12.13
C LYS A 164 -13.72 21.21 10.97
N ALA A 165 -13.02 20.13 10.61
CA ALA A 165 -13.46 19.25 9.54
C ALA A 165 -14.76 18.50 9.87
N GLN A 166 -14.95 18.07 11.12
CA GLN A 166 -16.23 17.48 11.53
C GLN A 166 -17.37 18.51 11.49
N ALA A 167 -17.13 19.75 11.95
CA ALA A 167 -18.13 20.81 11.87
C ALA A 167 -18.54 21.18 10.42
N HIS A 168 -17.61 21.10 9.47
CA HIS A 168 -17.92 21.20 8.04
C HIS A 168 -18.76 20.00 7.55
N LEU A 169 -18.31 18.78 7.86
CA LEU A 169 -19.00 17.53 7.47
C LEU A 169 -20.42 17.42 8.06
N ASP A 170 -20.66 17.92 9.27
CA ASP A 170 -21.96 17.96 9.95
C ASP A 170 -22.91 19.06 9.41
N ASN A 171 -22.40 19.98 8.58
CA ASN A 171 -23.15 21.06 7.93
C ASN A 171 -23.43 20.81 6.43
N LEU A 172 -22.91 19.72 5.86
CA LEU A 172 -23.27 19.24 4.52
C LEU A 172 -24.72 18.76 4.49
N THR A 173 -25.41 18.87 3.35
CA THR A 173 -26.83 18.48 3.15
C THR A 173 -27.11 16.98 3.29
N LYS A 174 -27.06 16.48 4.53
CA LYS A 174 -27.29 15.08 4.90
C LYS A 174 -27.54 14.99 6.41
N PRO A 175 -28.22 13.91 6.87
CA PRO A 175 -28.20 13.56 8.28
C PRO A 175 -26.76 13.40 8.80
N ARG A 176 -26.48 13.89 10.01
CA ARG A 176 -25.12 13.86 10.58
C ARG A 176 -24.56 12.44 10.67
N GLY A 177 -23.31 12.26 10.24
CA GLY A 177 -22.64 10.95 10.19
C GLY A 177 -23.18 9.93 9.17
N SER A 178 -24.16 10.26 8.33
CA SER A 178 -24.80 9.30 7.41
C SER A 178 -23.90 8.78 6.28
N LEU A 179 -22.81 9.47 5.93
CA LEU A 179 -21.78 8.97 5.01
C LEU A 179 -20.63 8.24 5.76
N GLY A 180 -20.71 8.17 7.09
CA GLY A 180 -19.91 7.30 7.96
C GLY A 180 -18.40 7.39 7.72
N ARG A 181 -17.83 6.34 7.14
CA ARG A 181 -16.36 6.25 6.93
C ARG A 181 -15.81 7.18 5.85
N LEU A 182 -16.66 7.72 4.97
CA LEU A 182 -16.24 8.77 4.05
C LEU A 182 -16.03 10.11 4.79
N GLU A 183 -16.81 10.34 5.85
CA GLU A 183 -16.62 11.47 6.77
C GLU A 183 -15.36 11.26 7.63
N GLU A 184 -15.14 10.05 8.16
CA GLU A 184 -13.89 9.65 8.84
C GLU A 184 -12.64 9.96 7.99
N LEU A 185 -12.67 9.58 6.71
CA LEU A 185 -11.59 9.84 5.75
C LEU A 185 -11.43 11.33 5.46
N GLY A 186 -12.50 12.04 5.08
CA GLY A 186 -12.44 13.47 4.77
C GLY A 186 -11.90 14.31 5.92
N ARG A 187 -12.34 13.99 7.15
CA ARG A 187 -11.87 14.61 8.40
C ARG A 187 -10.37 14.43 8.61
N ARG A 188 -9.87 13.20 8.41
CA ARG A 188 -8.42 12.91 8.51
C ARG A 188 -7.62 13.61 7.41
N LEU A 189 -8.09 13.58 6.16
CA LEU A 189 -7.42 14.20 5.02
C LEU A 189 -7.33 15.73 5.15
N TYR A 190 -8.35 16.40 5.70
CA TYR A 190 -8.30 17.83 6.01
C TYR A 190 -7.22 18.16 7.05
N ALA A 191 -7.09 17.36 8.12
CA ALA A 191 -6.05 17.56 9.11
C ALA A 191 -4.64 17.25 8.56
N MET A 192 -4.49 16.25 7.69
CA MET A 192 -3.23 16.00 6.96
C MET A 192 -2.84 17.20 6.09
N ALA A 193 -3.80 17.80 5.40
CA ALA A 193 -3.63 18.98 4.56
C ALA A 193 -3.43 20.30 5.35
N GLY A 194 -3.27 20.27 6.68
CA GLY A 194 -3.13 21.47 7.51
C GLY A 194 -4.36 22.38 7.49
N GLY A 195 -5.52 21.83 7.13
CA GLY A 195 -6.78 22.56 6.96
C GLY A 195 -6.92 23.35 5.64
N VAL A 196 -6.00 23.16 4.69
CA VAL A 196 -6.07 23.78 3.36
C VAL A 196 -7.16 23.13 2.50
N THR A 197 -7.96 23.94 1.82
CA THR A 197 -8.97 23.51 0.84
C THR A 197 -8.73 24.14 -0.54
N PRO A 198 -9.21 23.52 -1.65
CA PRO A 198 -9.85 22.21 -1.72
C PRO A 198 -8.88 21.07 -1.38
N LEU A 199 -9.40 20.00 -0.76
CA LEU A 199 -8.63 18.78 -0.51
C LEU A 199 -8.18 18.16 -1.83
N ASN A 200 -7.00 17.56 -1.87
CA ASN A 200 -6.49 16.88 -3.05
C ASN A 200 -5.59 15.69 -2.68
N VAL A 201 -5.83 14.55 -3.34
CA VAL A 201 -5.04 13.30 -3.22
C VAL A 201 -4.43 12.85 -4.57
N THR A 202 -4.55 13.67 -5.62
CA THR A 202 -4.11 13.39 -7.00
C THR A 202 -2.94 14.32 -7.41
N PRO A 203 -1.93 13.84 -8.18
CA PRO A 203 -1.71 12.45 -8.60
C PRO A 203 -1.32 11.55 -7.43
N ALA A 204 -1.53 10.25 -7.61
CA ALA A 204 -1.28 9.24 -6.58
C ALA A 204 -0.39 8.11 -7.11
N LEU A 205 0.52 7.59 -6.28
CA LEU A 205 1.55 6.62 -6.70
C LEU A 205 1.48 5.34 -5.88
N MET A 206 1.31 4.20 -6.56
CA MET A 206 1.57 2.89 -5.99
C MET A 206 3.07 2.56 -6.09
N LEU A 207 3.68 2.18 -4.97
CA LEU A 207 5.04 1.67 -4.88
C LEU A 207 4.97 0.17 -4.54
N THR A 208 5.07 -0.68 -5.56
CA THR A 208 5.12 -2.15 -5.38
C THR A 208 6.57 -2.58 -5.19
N VAL A 209 6.93 -3.02 -3.98
CA VAL A 209 8.32 -3.28 -3.58
C VAL A 209 8.62 -4.77 -3.63
N ALA A 210 9.57 -5.17 -4.48
CA ALA A 210 9.94 -6.56 -4.70
C ALA A 210 11.22 -6.96 -3.96
N GLY A 211 11.24 -8.15 -3.36
CA GLY A 211 12.36 -8.67 -2.57
C GLY A 211 12.27 -10.17 -2.35
N ASP A 212 13.40 -10.84 -2.24
CA ASP A 212 13.47 -12.29 -2.00
C ASP A 212 13.91 -12.64 -0.57
N HIS A 213 13.50 -13.80 -0.05
CA HIS A 213 13.82 -14.20 1.33
C HIS A 213 14.51 -15.56 1.42
N GLY A 214 15.62 -15.65 2.15
CA GLY A 214 16.36 -16.90 2.38
C GLY A 214 15.56 -17.99 3.09
N VAL A 215 14.50 -17.63 3.83
CA VAL A 215 13.57 -18.60 4.47
C VAL A 215 12.78 -19.43 3.45
N THR A 216 12.71 -19.03 2.18
CA THR A 216 12.17 -19.87 1.10
C THR A 216 12.86 -21.23 0.97
N ALA A 217 14.15 -21.31 1.30
CA ALA A 217 14.91 -22.56 1.35
C ALA A 217 14.37 -23.58 2.38
N GLN A 218 13.51 -23.13 3.32
CA GLN A 218 12.81 -24.00 4.27
C GLN A 218 11.49 -24.57 3.73
N GLY A 219 11.11 -24.32 2.46
CA GLY A 219 9.91 -24.90 1.85
C GLY A 219 8.57 -24.26 2.27
N VAL A 220 8.61 -23.10 2.92
CA VAL A 220 7.44 -22.33 3.44
C VAL A 220 6.49 -21.78 2.36
N SER A 221 6.76 -22.07 1.09
CA SER A 221 5.98 -21.68 -0.09
C SER A 221 5.81 -22.89 -1.02
N PRO A 222 4.64 -23.06 -1.68
CA PRO A 222 4.49 -24.02 -2.77
C PRO A 222 5.11 -23.50 -4.09
N MET A 223 5.31 -22.18 -4.22
CA MET A 223 5.88 -21.54 -5.39
C MET A 223 7.42 -21.45 -5.30
N PRO A 224 8.17 -21.72 -6.39
CA PRO A 224 9.62 -21.53 -6.43
C PRO A 224 10.02 -20.06 -6.25
N GLN A 225 11.16 -19.80 -5.60
CA GLN A 225 11.68 -18.45 -5.36
C GLN A 225 11.83 -17.61 -6.65
N ALA A 226 12.21 -18.23 -7.76
CA ALA A 226 12.33 -17.56 -9.06
C ALA A 226 11.05 -16.86 -9.56
N VAL A 227 9.87 -17.21 -9.01
CA VAL A 227 8.60 -16.53 -9.33
C VAL A 227 8.62 -15.06 -8.89
N THR A 228 9.39 -14.65 -7.86
CA THR A 228 9.61 -13.22 -7.51
C THR A 228 10.11 -12.44 -8.73
N ARG A 229 11.19 -12.94 -9.36
CA ARG A 229 11.82 -12.31 -10.53
C ARG A 229 10.95 -12.38 -11.80
N GLN A 230 10.06 -13.38 -11.89
CA GLN A 230 9.11 -13.51 -13.00
C GLN A 230 7.94 -12.52 -12.86
N MET A 231 7.33 -12.41 -11.68
CA MET A 231 6.24 -11.46 -11.40
C MET A 231 6.73 -10.02 -11.47
N THR A 232 7.95 -9.73 -11.02
CA THR A 232 8.56 -8.40 -11.18
C THR A 232 8.64 -7.99 -12.66
N ARG A 233 9.06 -8.90 -13.55
CA ARG A 233 9.01 -8.66 -15.02
C ARG A 233 7.57 -8.49 -15.53
N ASN A 234 6.59 -9.20 -14.97
CA ASN A 234 5.18 -9.02 -15.33
C ASN A 234 4.64 -7.62 -14.95
N PHE A 235 5.08 -7.06 -13.82
CA PHE A 235 4.76 -5.67 -13.45
C PHE A 235 5.33 -4.67 -14.45
N LEU A 236 6.58 -4.85 -14.88
CA LEU A 236 7.23 -3.99 -15.88
C LEU A 236 6.52 -4.10 -17.24
N ASN A 237 6.09 -5.31 -17.62
CA ASN A 237 5.30 -5.55 -18.83
C ASN A 237 3.82 -5.09 -18.74
N GLY A 238 3.39 -4.54 -17.60
CA GLY A 238 2.03 -3.99 -17.45
C GLY A 238 0.91 -5.02 -17.24
N GLY A 239 1.25 -6.28 -16.94
CA GLY A 239 0.36 -7.44 -17.06
C GLY A 239 -0.16 -8.09 -15.77
N ALA A 240 0.18 -7.58 -14.58
CA ALA A 240 -0.30 -8.12 -13.30
C ALA A 240 -1.60 -7.44 -12.79
N GLY A 241 -2.11 -7.93 -11.65
CA GLY A 241 -3.34 -7.41 -11.04
C GLY A 241 -3.21 -5.94 -10.65
N VAL A 242 -2.11 -5.56 -10.00
CA VAL A 242 -1.83 -4.17 -9.63
C VAL A 242 -1.76 -3.25 -10.86
N ASN A 243 -1.18 -3.69 -11.98
CA ASN A 243 -1.13 -2.88 -13.19
C ASN A 243 -2.53 -2.54 -13.74
N VAL A 244 -3.45 -3.50 -13.70
CA VAL A 244 -4.84 -3.29 -14.14
C VAL A 244 -5.55 -2.33 -13.19
N LEU A 245 -5.44 -2.55 -11.88
CA LEU A 245 -6.18 -1.78 -10.88
C LEU A 245 -5.66 -0.33 -10.74
N CYS A 246 -4.35 -0.10 -10.82
CA CYS A 246 -3.78 1.26 -10.85
C CYS A 246 -4.29 2.07 -12.05
N ARG A 247 -4.32 1.47 -13.25
CA ARG A 247 -4.91 2.11 -14.45
C ARG A 247 -6.40 2.43 -14.27
N SER A 248 -7.17 1.54 -13.65
CA SER A 248 -8.59 1.74 -13.39
C SER A 248 -8.88 2.83 -12.34
N SER A 249 -8.02 2.98 -11.32
CA SER A 249 -8.21 3.97 -10.25
C SER A 249 -7.59 5.34 -10.53
N GLY A 250 -6.69 5.41 -11.52
CA GLY A 250 -5.91 6.61 -11.83
C GLY A 250 -4.74 6.83 -10.87
N MET A 251 -4.16 5.72 -10.35
CA MET A 251 -2.86 5.75 -9.69
C MET A 251 -1.78 5.42 -10.72
N ASP A 252 -0.66 6.15 -10.67
CA ASP A 252 0.58 5.72 -11.29
C ASP A 252 1.16 4.53 -10.52
N LEU A 253 2.00 3.75 -11.18
CA LEU A 253 2.71 2.61 -10.58
C LEU A 253 4.22 2.80 -10.76
N ARG A 254 4.99 2.48 -9.72
CA ARG A 254 6.42 2.19 -9.82
C ARG A 254 6.75 0.93 -9.03
N VAL A 255 7.67 0.15 -9.58
CA VAL A 255 8.16 -1.13 -9.07
C VAL A 255 9.53 -0.89 -8.48
N VAL A 256 9.72 -1.19 -7.20
CA VAL A 256 11.00 -0.97 -6.51
C VAL A 256 11.69 -2.32 -6.33
N ASP A 257 12.90 -2.49 -6.86
CA ASP A 257 13.73 -3.65 -6.52
C ASP A 257 14.48 -3.36 -5.21
N ALA A 258 14.06 -4.01 -4.13
CA ALA A 258 14.70 -3.97 -2.82
C ALA A 258 15.82 -5.02 -2.68
N GLY A 259 15.91 -5.97 -3.62
CA GLY A 259 16.82 -7.11 -3.58
C GLY A 259 16.13 -8.41 -3.97
N CYS A 260 15.55 -8.47 -5.17
CA CYS A 260 15.25 -9.73 -5.83
C CYS A 260 16.55 -10.51 -6.11
N ALA A 261 16.48 -11.84 -6.00
CA ALA A 261 17.63 -12.70 -6.26
C ALA A 261 17.99 -12.76 -7.75
N GLY A 262 19.29 -12.81 -8.06
CA GLY A 262 19.82 -12.99 -9.42
C GLY A 262 20.35 -11.71 -10.08
N GLY A 263 20.87 -10.77 -9.28
CA GLY A 263 21.43 -9.49 -9.72
C GLY A 263 20.40 -8.41 -10.03
N PRO A 264 20.83 -7.19 -10.39
CA PRO A 264 19.93 -6.13 -10.84
C PRO A 264 19.17 -6.53 -12.12
N TYR A 265 18.10 -5.81 -12.43
CA TYR A 265 17.39 -5.91 -13.71
C TYR A 265 17.97 -4.92 -14.73
N GLU A 266 17.64 -5.13 -16.01
CA GLU A 266 17.85 -4.10 -17.04
C GLU A 266 17.03 -2.84 -16.72
N PRO A 267 17.52 -1.63 -17.06
CA PRO A 267 16.78 -0.38 -16.84
C PRO A 267 15.40 -0.36 -17.51
N HIS A 268 14.39 0.10 -16.77
CA HIS A 268 13.01 0.19 -17.25
C HIS A 268 12.29 1.38 -16.60
N GLU A 269 11.40 2.08 -17.33
CA GLU A 269 10.75 3.32 -16.84
C GLU A 269 9.92 3.12 -15.56
N LEU A 270 9.29 1.95 -15.43
CA LEU A 270 8.53 1.58 -14.24
C LEU A 270 9.40 1.08 -13.08
N LEU A 271 10.68 0.79 -13.29
CA LEU A 271 11.57 0.20 -12.29
C LEU A 271 12.38 1.28 -11.55
N ILE A 272 12.56 1.08 -10.24
CA ILE A 272 13.48 1.85 -9.42
C ILE A 272 14.39 0.88 -8.65
N ASP A 273 15.71 0.97 -8.87
CA ASP A 273 16.69 0.22 -8.09
C ASP A 273 16.88 0.87 -6.70
N ARG A 274 16.66 0.08 -5.64
CA ARG A 274 17.01 0.37 -4.24
C ARG A 274 17.56 -0.91 -3.56
N ARG A 275 18.31 -1.73 -4.30
CA ARG A 275 18.72 -3.08 -3.88
C ARG A 275 19.63 -3.05 -2.64
N LEU A 276 19.25 -3.83 -1.63
CA LEU A 276 20.02 -4.05 -0.39
C LEU A 276 20.82 -5.37 -0.42
N GLY A 277 20.60 -6.23 -1.42
CA GLY A 277 21.26 -7.51 -1.59
C GLY A 277 20.61 -8.38 -2.67
N ASP A 278 20.90 -9.68 -2.65
CA ASP A 278 20.32 -10.71 -3.52
C ASP A 278 19.38 -11.62 -2.71
N GLY A 279 18.36 -11.00 -2.12
CA GLY A 279 17.47 -11.56 -1.11
C GLY A 279 18.06 -11.55 0.31
N THR A 280 17.20 -11.71 1.31
CA THR A 280 17.60 -11.71 2.74
C THR A 280 18.14 -13.06 3.21
N ALA A 281 18.78 -13.07 4.38
CA ALA A 281 19.14 -14.30 5.07
C ALA A 281 17.91 -15.07 5.59
N ASP A 282 18.13 -16.33 5.97
CA ASP A 282 17.09 -17.22 6.47
C ASP A 282 16.78 -16.93 7.96
N ILE A 283 15.61 -16.35 8.22
CA ILE A 283 15.17 -15.96 9.57
C ILE A 283 15.09 -17.13 10.57
N SER A 284 15.05 -18.38 10.09
CA SER A 284 15.06 -19.58 10.95
C SER A 284 16.46 -20.00 11.45
N LYS A 285 17.50 -19.26 11.02
CA LYS A 285 18.93 -19.48 11.32
C LYS A 285 19.64 -18.24 11.92
N GLY A 286 19.02 -17.06 11.86
CA GLY A 286 19.59 -15.80 12.33
C GLY A 286 18.69 -14.61 11.93
N PRO A 287 19.20 -13.37 11.95
CA PRO A 287 18.47 -12.20 11.47
C PRO A 287 18.39 -12.17 9.94
N ALA A 288 17.30 -11.64 9.38
CA ALA A 288 17.12 -11.44 7.93
C ALA A 288 18.22 -10.57 7.31
N MET A 289 18.64 -9.53 8.03
CA MET A 289 19.65 -8.56 7.60
C MET A 289 20.34 -7.90 8.80
N SER A 290 21.38 -7.10 8.55
CA SER A 290 21.97 -6.26 9.61
C SER A 290 21.04 -5.08 9.96
N ARG A 291 21.14 -4.56 11.19
CA ARG A 291 20.42 -3.33 11.59
C ARG A 291 20.76 -2.15 10.67
N GLU A 292 22.01 -2.03 10.22
CA GLU A 292 22.46 -1.00 9.28
C GLU A 292 21.78 -1.14 7.90
N THR A 293 21.69 -2.36 7.38
CA THR A 293 20.96 -2.66 6.13
C THR A 293 19.47 -2.32 6.26
N CYS A 294 18.86 -2.59 7.42
CA CYS A 294 17.46 -2.22 7.69
C CYS A 294 17.28 -0.69 7.74
N LEU A 295 18.21 0.03 8.39
CA LEU A 295 18.24 1.49 8.39
C LEU A 295 18.45 2.07 6.99
N GLN A 296 19.25 1.43 6.13
CA GLN A 296 19.39 1.82 4.73
C GLN A 296 18.07 1.63 3.96
N GLY A 297 17.39 0.48 4.12
CA GLY A 297 16.07 0.24 3.52
C GLY A 297 15.02 1.27 3.96
N LEU A 298 14.96 1.58 5.25
CA LEU A 298 14.09 2.62 5.79
C LEU A 298 14.39 4.00 5.15
N ARG A 299 15.67 4.37 5.00
CA ARG A 299 16.08 5.62 4.32
C ARG A 299 15.73 5.61 2.83
N HIS A 300 15.87 4.47 2.13
CA HIS A 300 15.46 4.33 0.74
C HIS A 300 13.94 4.54 0.57
N GLY A 301 13.14 4.00 1.48
CA GLY A 301 11.68 4.21 1.48
C GLY A 301 11.27 5.67 1.72
N VAL A 302 11.92 6.35 2.67
CA VAL A 302 11.71 7.78 2.93
C VAL A 302 12.06 8.63 1.70
N ALA A 303 13.26 8.42 1.14
CA ALA A 303 13.76 9.19 0.00
C ALA A 303 12.88 9.01 -1.25
N LEU A 304 12.29 7.83 -1.48
CA LEU A 304 11.31 7.62 -2.55
C LEU A 304 10.09 8.54 -2.37
N VAL A 305 9.54 8.64 -1.17
CA VAL A 305 8.36 9.48 -0.92
C VAL A 305 8.70 10.97 -1.03
N GLU A 306 9.86 11.41 -0.57
CA GLU A 306 10.34 12.78 -0.76
C GLU A 306 10.47 13.10 -2.26
N GLU A 307 11.18 12.25 -3.01
CA GLU A 307 11.40 12.37 -4.46
C GLU A 307 10.08 12.51 -5.25
N PHE A 308 9.05 11.74 -4.90
CA PHE A 308 7.76 11.80 -5.59
C PHE A 308 6.79 12.86 -5.02
N ALA A 309 6.85 13.19 -3.73
CA ALA A 309 6.07 14.30 -3.17
C ALA A 309 6.49 15.65 -3.80
N ASP A 310 7.79 15.83 -4.04
CA ASP A 310 8.35 17.01 -4.70
C ASP A 310 8.04 17.04 -6.21
N LYS A 311 7.94 15.87 -6.87
CA LYS A 311 7.35 15.75 -8.22
C LYS A 311 5.85 16.03 -8.30
N GLY A 312 5.18 16.25 -7.16
CA GLY A 312 3.78 16.69 -7.09
C GLY A 312 2.77 15.65 -6.62
N TYR A 313 3.17 14.42 -6.27
CA TYR A 313 2.24 13.38 -5.80
C TYR A 313 1.65 13.72 -4.42
N ARG A 314 0.37 13.38 -4.21
CA ARG A 314 -0.43 13.76 -3.03
C ARG A 314 -1.09 12.59 -2.29
N CYS A 315 -0.94 11.37 -2.80
CA CYS A 315 -1.26 10.14 -2.09
C CYS A 315 -0.31 9.04 -2.56
N PHE A 316 -0.01 8.11 -1.66
CA PHE A 316 0.84 6.96 -1.94
C PHE A 316 0.09 5.66 -1.63
N GLY A 317 0.56 4.55 -2.17
CA GLY A 317 0.21 3.20 -1.71
C GLY A 317 1.44 2.31 -1.64
N THR A 318 1.47 1.37 -0.69
CA THR A 318 2.46 0.29 -0.65
C THR A 318 1.88 -1.00 -1.20
N GLY A 319 2.60 -1.63 -2.13
CA GLY A 319 2.42 -3.02 -2.52
C GLY A 319 3.71 -3.79 -2.36
N GLU A 320 3.68 -5.11 -2.53
CA GLU A 320 4.86 -5.97 -2.41
C GLU A 320 4.92 -7.08 -3.44
N MET A 321 6.09 -7.72 -3.57
CA MET A 321 6.22 -9.02 -4.22
C MET A 321 7.44 -9.77 -3.67
N GLY A 322 7.20 -10.87 -2.95
CA GLY A 322 8.29 -11.74 -2.49
C GLY A 322 7.82 -13.15 -2.20
N ILE A 323 8.41 -14.15 -2.85
CA ILE A 323 8.04 -15.54 -2.57
C ILE A 323 8.43 -15.89 -1.12
N GLY A 324 7.49 -16.47 -0.39
CA GLY A 324 7.64 -16.81 1.04
C GLY A 324 7.43 -15.64 2.03
N ASN A 325 7.22 -14.40 1.56
CA ASN A 325 7.14 -13.18 2.40
C ASN A 325 6.02 -13.16 3.45
N SER A 326 4.95 -13.95 3.25
CA SER A 326 3.93 -14.20 4.27
C SER A 326 4.46 -14.92 5.53
N THR A 327 5.71 -15.39 5.52
CA THR A 327 6.41 -15.99 6.68
C THR A 327 7.04 -14.91 7.59
N PRO A 328 7.93 -14.02 7.09
CA PRO A 328 8.38 -12.87 7.87
C PRO A 328 7.23 -11.94 8.30
N ALA A 329 6.18 -11.78 7.48
CA ALA A 329 4.99 -11.03 7.87
C ALA A 329 4.27 -11.63 9.10
N THR A 330 4.05 -12.95 9.14
CA THR A 330 3.53 -13.62 10.34
C THR A 330 4.50 -13.49 11.51
N ALA A 331 5.82 -13.65 11.31
CA ALA A 331 6.81 -13.57 12.38
C ALA A 331 6.87 -12.18 13.04
N ILE A 332 6.82 -11.09 12.26
CA ILE A 332 6.73 -9.71 12.78
C ILE A 332 5.47 -9.54 13.63
N ASN A 333 4.31 -10.01 13.15
CA ASN A 333 3.04 -9.89 13.88
C ASN A 333 3.05 -10.71 15.19
N CYS A 334 3.60 -11.93 15.19
CA CYS A 334 3.82 -12.71 16.41
C CYS A 334 4.75 -11.99 17.40
N ALA A 335 5.85 -11.41 16.92
CA ALA A 335 6.82 -10.70 17.77
C ALA A 335 6.27 -9.38 18.37
N LEU A 336 5.42 -8.66 17.64
CA LEU A 336 4.84 -7.39 18.08
C LEU A 336 3.61 -7.56 18.99
N PHE A 337 2.77 -8.57 18.72
CA PHE A 337 1.45 -8.72 19.37
C PHE A 337 1.31 -9.98 20.25
N GLY A 338 2.31 -10.87 20.25
CA GLY A 338 2.30 -12.08 21.07
C GLY A 338 1.39 -13.20 20.56
N PHE A 339 1.01 -13.18 19.28
CA PHE A 339 0.17 -14.22 18.67
C PHE A 339 0.92 -15.55 18.55
N ASP A 340 0.20 -16.67 18.70
CA ASP A 340 0.75 -18.00 18.44
C ASP A 340 1.03 -18.19 16.93
N PRO A 341 2.24 -18.60 16.53
CA PRO A 341 2.54 -18.99 15.16
C PRO A 341 1.53 -19.96 14.53
N ASP A 342 0.96 -20.91 15.29
CA ASP A 342 0.01 -21.88 14.73
C ASP A 342 -1.37 -21.27 14.43
N GLU A 343 -1.77 -20.19 15.12
CA GLU A 343 -3.02 -19.45 14.82
C GLU A 343 -2.79 -18.35 13.76
N ALA A 344 -1.63 -17.70 13.77
CA ALA A 344 -1.32 -16.56 12.89
C ALA A 344 -0.78 -16.95 11.50
N THR A 345 -0.46 -18.23 11.26
CA THR A 345 0.09 -18.70 9.98
C THR A 345 -1.01 -19.02 8.98
N GLY A 346 -1.19 -18.14 7.99
CA GLY A 346 -2.06 -18.37 6.84
C GLY A 346 -1.40 -19.09 5.66
N PRO A 347 -2.20 -19.58 4.69
CA PRO A 347 -1.76 -20.36 3.54
C PRO A 347 -1.04 -19.53 2.46
N GLY A 348 -1.21 -18.20 2.44
CA GLY A 348 -0.64 -17.32 1.42
C GLY A 348 -1.03 -17.73 0.00
N ALA A 349 -0.02 -18.02 -0.82
CA ALA A 349 -0.13 -18.45 -2.22
C ALA A 349 -0.67 -19.90 -2.41
N GLY A 350 -1.65 -20.32 -1.60
CA GLY A 350 -2.33 -21.61 -1.73
C GLY A 350 -1.62 -22.79 -1.08
N SER A 351 -0.91 -22.58 0.03
CA SER A 351 -0.29 -23.68 0.79
C SER A 351 -1.33 -24.66 1.33
N ASP A 352 -1.00 -25.94 1.28
CA ASP A 352 -1.74 -27.03 1.91
C ASP A 352 -1.65 -27.00 3.46
N PRO A 353 -2.53 -27.70 4.20
CA PRO A 353 -2.53 -27.68 5.67
C PRO A 353 -1.27 -28.24 6.33
N GLU A 354 -0.48 -29.06 5.65
CA GLU A 354 0.79 -29.58 6.19
C GLU A 354 1.89 -28.53 6.09
N ARG A 355 2.00 -27.88 4.93
CA ARG A 355 2.89 -26.74 4.70
C ARG A 355 2.55 -25.55 5.58
N VAL A 356 1.27 -25.33 5.93
CA VAL A 356 0.86 -24.33 6.93
C VAL A 356 1.45 -24.66 8.31
N ARG A 357 1.31 -25.90 8.81
CA ARG A 357 1.91 -26.32 10.09
C ARG A 357 3.45 -26.22 10.06
N HIS A 358 4.06 -26.62 8.95
CA HIS A 358 5.51 -26.50 8.76
C HIS A 358 5.97 -25.03 8.77
N LYS A 359 5.27 -24.14 8.05
CA LYS A 359 5.51 -22.69 8.06
C LYS A 359 5.38 -22.12 9.47
N ALA A 360 4.39 -22.55 10.26
CA ALA A 360 4.22 -22.11 11.65
C ALA A 360 5.39 -22.56 12.55
N ALA A 361 5.89 -23.80 12.38
CA ALA A 361 7.10 -24.26 13.05
C ALA A 361 8.36 -23.46 12.65
N ILE A 362 8.49 -23.06 11.38
CA ILE A 362 9.57 -22.19 10.91
C ILE A 362 9.45 -20.78 11.49
N VAL A 363 8.24 -20.21 11.60
CA VAL A 363 8.01 -18.92 12.30
C VAL A 363 8.39 -19.02 13.77
N ARG A 364 7.96 -20.07 14.47
CA ARG A 364 8.31 -20.33 15.88
C ARG A 364 9.82 -20.39 16.09
N ARG A 365 10.54 -21.14 15.24
CA ARG A 365 12.00 -21.19 15.23
C ARG A 365 12.65 -19.83 14.96
N ALA A 366 12.09 -19.02 14.06
CA ALA A 366 12.61 -17.69 13.77
C ALA A 366 12.49 -16.74 14.98
N LEU A 367 11.38 -16.82 15.73
CA LEU A 367 11.19 -16.08 16.98
C LEU A 367 12.21 -16.52 18.05
N GLU A 368 12.43 -17.82 18.22
CA GLU A 368 13.39 -18.39 19.17
C GLU A 368 14.83 -17.94 18.89
N VAL A 369 15.29 -18.12 17.64
CA VAL A 369 16.67 -17.80 17.23
C VAL A 369 16.96 -16.31 17.30
N ASN A 370 15.96 -15.44 17.04
CA ASN A 370 16.11 -14.00 17.08
C ASN A 370 15.73 -13.35 18.43
N ALA A 371 15.38 -14.13 19.47
CA ALA A 371 14.80 -13.64 20.72
C ALA A 371 15.64 -12.59 21.50
N ALA A 372 16.93 -12.42 21.16
CA ALA A 372 17.75 -11.32 21.65
C ALA A 372 17.39 -9.98 20.98
N ALA A 373 17.24 -9.95 19.66
CA ALA A 373 16.90 -8.76 18.88
C ALA A 373 15.46 -8.28 19.12
N LEU A 374 14.52 -9.21 19.38
CA LEU A 374 13.11 -8.88 19.64
C LEU A 374 12.87 -8.07 20.94
N LYS A 375 13.91 -7.87 21.75
CA LYS A 375 13.89 -6.99 22.94
C LYS A 375 14.17 -5.52 22.61
N GLY A 376 14.56 -5.22 21.36
CA GLY A 376 14.94 -3.90 20.89
C GLY A 376 13.78 -3.02 20.41
N ASP A 377 14.06 -2.16 19.44
CA ASP A 377 13.07 -1.30 18.81
C ASP A 377 12.42 -1.94 17.56
N GLY A 378 11.56 -1.20 16.86
CA GLY A 378 10.91 -1.69 15.66
C GLY A 378 11.86 -1.95 14.48
N VAL A 379 13.05 -1.36 14.48
CA VAL A 379 14.10 -1.64 13.48
C VAL A 379 14.85 -2.92 13.83
N ASP A 380 15.08 -3.23 15.10
CA ASP A 380 15.68 -4.52 15.50
C ASP A 380 14.77 -5.70 15.11
N ILE A 381 13.46 -5.57 15.35
CA ILE A 381 12.46 -6.57 14.96
C ILE A 381 12.40 -6.72 13.43
N LEU A 382 12.44 -5.61 12.69
CA LEU A 382 12.36 -5.61 11.22
C LEU A 382 13.65 -6.13 10.56
N ALA A 383 14.82 -5.84 11.13
CA ALA A 383 16.11 -6.40 10.70
C ALA A 383 16.21 -7.90 10.99
N ALA A 384 15.66 -8.35 12.13
CA ALA A 384 15.70 -9.74 12.54
C ALA A 384 14.72 -10.64 11.77
N LEU A 385 13.45 -10.22 11.65
CA LEU A 385 12.36 -11.06 11.16
C LEU A 385 11.76 -10.64 9.81
N GLY A 386 12.23 -9.55 9.20
CA GLY A 386 11.61 -8.97 8.01
C GLY A 386 12.22 -9.39 6.67
N GLY A 387 12.19 -8.45 5.74
CA GLY A 387 12.78 -8.53 4.41
C GLY A 387 13.10 -7.13 3.88
N PHE A 388 13.84 -7.04 2.78
CA PHE A 388 14.30 -5.76 2.24
C PHE A 388 13.11 -4.91 1.75
N GLU A 389 12.12 -5.57 1.16
CA GLU A 389 10.84 -5.00 0.75
C GLU A 389 10.00 -4.48 1.94
N LEU A 390 9.88 -5.25 3.03
CA LEU A 390 9.25 -4.82 4.28
C LEU A 390 9.98 -3.62 4.91
N ALA A 391 11.32 -3.57 4.85
CA ALA A 391 12.12 -2.45 5.33
C ALA A 391 11.90 -1.17 4.51
N ILE A 392 11.88 -1.27 3.17
CA ILE A 392 11.58 -0.14 2.30
C ILE A 392 10.11 0.32 2.44
N MET A 393 9.15 -0.60 2.54
CA MET A 393 7.74 -0.25 2.79
C MET A 393 7.52 0.48 4.11
N ALA A 394 8.16 0.06 5.20
CA ALA A 394 8.12 0.79 6.46
C ALA A 394 8.72 2.20 6.32
N GLY A 395 9.79 2.35 5.52
CA GLY A 395 10.38 3.63 5.16
C GLY A 395 9.42 4.53 4.36
N ILE A 396 8.70 3.98 3.39
CA ILE A 396 7.68 4.68 2.60
C ILE A 396 6.58 5.23 3.52
N MET A 397 6.12 4.44 4.50
CA MET A 397 5.09 4.88 5.45
C MET A 397 5.58 5.99 6.39
N LEU A 398 6.84 5.91 6.85
CA LEU A 398 7.49 6.97 7.63
C LEU A 398 7.69 8.26 6.81
N GLY A 399 8.07 8.15 5.53
CA GLY A 399 8.21 9.29 4.61
C GLY A 399 6.88 9.95 4.24
N ALA A 400 5.81 9.16 4.06
CA ALA A 400 4.48 9.71 3.82
C ALA A 400 3.99 10.51 5.04
N ALA A 401 4.20 9.98 6.24
CA ALA A 401 3.88 10.67 7.49
C ALA A 401 4.71 11.95 7.72
N SER A 402 6.00 11.97 7.36
CA SER A 402 6.83 13.19 7.52
C SER A 402 6.44 14.31 6.55
N ARG A 403 5.96 13.95 5.35
CA ARG A 403 5.43 14.88 4.34
C ARG A 403 3.95 15.25 4.56
N SER A 404 3.32 14.75 5.61
CA SER A 404 1.88 14.85 5.90
C SER A 404 0.95 14.35 4.77
N LEU A 405 1.32 13.25 4.09
CA LEU A 405 0.55 12.69 2.98
C LEU A 405 -0.09 11.33 3.34
N PRO A 406 -1.31 11.03 2.84
CA PRO A 406 -1.97 9.75 3.05
C PRO A 406 -1.23 8.61 2.34
N ILE A 407 -1.06 7.49 3.06
CA ILE A 407 -0.47 6.25 2.56
C ILE A 407 -1.48 5.09 2.67
N LEU A 408 -1.81 4.49 1.53
CA LEU A 408 -2.65 3.30 1.43
C LEU A 408 -1.81 2.05 1.73
N VAL A 409 -2.13 1.40 2.85
CA VAL A 409 -1.53 0.12 3.25
C VAL A 409 -2.41 -0.99 2.70
N ASP A 410 -1.83 -1.93 1.95
CA ASP A 410 -2.55 -3.00 1.25
C ASP A 410 -2.92 -4.19 2.16
N GLY A 411 -2.59 -5.42 1.78
CA GLY A 411 -2.90 -6.63 2.54
C GLY A 411 -1.88 -6.98 3.65
N PHE A 412 -1.94 -8.24 4.09
CA PHE A 412 -1.25 -8.76 5.28
C PHE A 412 0.27 -8.50 5.36
N ILE A 413 0.98 -8.52 4.23
CA ILE A 413 2.44 -8.30 4.23
C ILE A 413 2.73 -6.80 4.38
N CYS A 414 2.00 -5.93 3.67
CA CYS A 414 2.08 -4.48 3.86
C CYS A 414 1.68 -4.08 5.30
N SER A 415 0.68 -4.73 5.90
CA SER A 415 0.29 -4.46 7.28
C SER A 415 1.37 -4.83 8.31
N ALA A 416 2.22 -5.81 8.02
CA ALA A 416 3.37 -6.15 8.88
C ALA A 416 4.48 -5.09 8.81
N ALA A 417 4.77 -4.53 7.61
CA ALA A 417 5.65 -3.36 7.48
C ALA A 417 5.06 -2.13 8.21
N TYR A 418 3.75 -1.92 8.12
CA TYR A 418 3.04 -0.89 8.87
C TYR A 418 3.14 -1.09 10.39
N ALA A 419 2.98 -2.32 10.89
CA ALA A 419 3.15 -2.64 12.31
C ALA A 419 4.57 -2.30 12.81
N ALA A 420 5.60 -2.61 12.01
CA ALA A 420 6.97 -2.22 12.31
C ALA A 420 7.16 -0.67 12.25
N ALA A 421 6.60 0.01 11.26
CA ALA A 421 6.65 1.47 11.14
C ALA A 421 5.98 2.19 12.35
N VAL A 422 4.83 1.69 12.82
CA VAL A 422 4.16 2.17 14.04
C VAL A 422 4.99 1.89 15.29
N ARG A 423 5.67 0.73 15.36
CA ARG A 423 6.58 0.39 16.46
C ARG A 423 7.83 1.28 16.50
N ILE A 424 8.26 1.83 15.35
CA ILE A 424 9.34 2.82 15.19
C ILE A 424 8.84 4.23 15.54
N CYS A 425 7.69 4.66 15.01
CA CYS A 425 7.06 5.94 15.32
C CYS A 425 5.52 5.81 15.29
N PRO A 426 4.82 5.90 16.44
CA PRO A 426 3.37 5.71 16.51
C PRO A 426 2.54 6.69 15.66
N LEU A 427 3.09 7.87 15.34
CA LEU A 427 2.39 8.88 14.53
C LEU A 427 2.10 8.42 13.08
N VAL A 428 2.81 7.41 12.55
CA VAL A 428 2.53 6.83 11.23
C VAL A 428 1.07 6.35 11.12
N ALA A 429 0.48 5.87 12.21
CA ALA A 429 -0.93 5.43 12.26
C ALA A 429 -1.93 6.54 11.90
N GLN A 430 -1.58 7.81 12.13
CA GLN A 430 -2.46 8.93 11.81
C GLN A 430 -2.54 9.20 10.30
N TYR A 431 -1.51 8.83 9.54
CA TYR A 431 -1.40 9.01 8.08
C TYR A 431 -1.74 7.75 7.27
N ALA A 432 -1.57 6.56 7.88
CA ALA A 432 -1.87 5.29 7.25
C ALA A 432 -3.38 5.02 7.09
N ILE A 433 -3.77 4.57 5.91
CA ILE A 433 -5.14 4.18 5.59
C ILE A 433 -5.13 2.70 5.17
N LEU A 434 -5.75 1.85 5.98
CA LEU A 434 -5.80 0.40 5.78
C LEU A 434 -6.81 0.06 4.68
N SER A 435 -6.37 -0.61 3.62
CA SER A 435 -7.14 -0.70 2.38
C SER A 435 -8.19 -1.81 2.42
N HIS A 436 -7.80 -3.06 2.68
CA HIS A 436 -8.73 -4.18 2.70
C HIS A 436 -8.42 -5.20 3.81
N ALA A 437 -9.46 -5.88 4.29
CA ALA A 437 -9.30 -7.11 5.05
C ALA A 437 -8.82 -8.21 4.09
N SER A 438 -7.52 -8.49 4.07
CA SER A 438 -6.97 -9.70 3.45
C SER A 438 -7.53 -10.96 4.10
N ALA A 439 -7.79 -11.98 3.28
CA ALA A 439 -8.29 -13.30 3.73
C ALA A 439 -7.23 -14.18 4.41
N GLU A 440 -6.04 -13.67 4.71
CA GLU A 440 -5.05 -14.35 5.58
C GLU A 440 -5.53 -14.32 7.05
N PRO A 441 -5.65 -15.47 7.75
CA PRO A 441 -6.25 -15.54 9.09
C PRO A 441 -5.68 -14.58 10.14
N GLY A 442 -4.35 -14.40 10.16
CA GLY A 442 -3.67 -13.51 11.10
C GLY A 442 -3.88 -12.01 10.84
N HIS A 443 -4.50 -11.61 9.72
CA HIS A 443 -4.55 -10.20 9.33
C HIS A 443 -5.54 -9.37 10.13
N VAL A 444 -6.81 -9.78 10.24
CA VAL A 444 -7.81 -9.03 11.02
C VAL A 444 -7.43 -8.93 12.51
N PRO A 445 -6.89 -9.99 13.16
CA PRO A 445 -6.30 -9.88 14.49
C PRO A 445 -5.14 -8.85 14.58
N ALA A 446 -4.20 -8.86 13.62
CA ALA A 446 -3.08 -7.91 13.61
C ALA A 446 -3.54 -6.44 13.46
N LEU A 447 -4.53 -6.18 12.59
CA LEU A 447 -5.11 -4.83 12.46
C LEU A 447 -5.87 -4.42 13.73
N GLY A 448 -6.54 -5.37 14.41
CA GLY A 448 -7.21 -5.13 15.69
C GLY A 448 -6.24 -4.76 16.83
N ALA A 449 -5.03 -5.32 16.83
CA ALA A 449 -3.99 -5.02 17.82
C ALA A 449 -3.28 -3.67 17.63
N LEU A 450 -3.55 -2.96 16.51
CA LEU A 450 -2.95 -1.66 16.15
C LEU A 450 -3.85 -0.47 16.53
N ASP A 451 -4.53 -0.55 17.68
CA ASP A 451 -5.39 0.49 18.30
C ASP A 451 -6.26 1.28 17.28
N GLY A 452 -7.22 0.57 16.68
CA GLY A 452 -8.22 1.16 15.78
C GLY A 452 -8.06 0.82 14.30
N GLY A 453 -7.20 -0.15 13.96
CA GLY A 453 -6.97 -0.59 12.58
C GLY A 453 -8.21 -1.22 11.91
N ARG A 454 -9.04 -0.39 11.27
CA ARG A 454 -10.23 -0.83 10.50
C ARG A 454 -9.98 -0.69 8.99
N PRO A 455 -9.80 -1.78 8.23
CA PRO A 455 -9.65 -1.71 6.77
C PRO A 455 -10.91 -1.16 6.11
N LEU A 456 -10.76 -0.47 4.97
CA LEU A 456 -11.90 0.13 4.26
C LEU A 456 -12.80 -0.90 3.55
N LEU A 457 -12.22 -1.99 3.07
CA LEU A 457 -12.87 -2.98 2.20
C LEU A 457 -12.86 -4.39 2.81
N HIS A 458 -13.92 -5.16 2.56
CA HIS A 458 -13.99 -6.60 2.84
C HIS A 458 -14.36 -7.30 1.52
N LEU A 459 -13.38 -7.95 0.89
CA LEU A 459 -13.48 -8.45 -0.50
C LEU A 459 -12.82 -9.84 -0.67
N ASP A 460 -12.42 -10.50 0.42
CA ASP A 460 -11.71 -11.79 0.47
C ASP A 460 -10.43 -11.89 -0.40
N MET A 461 -9.92 -10.74 -0.86
CA MET A 461 -8.68 -10.61 -1.60
C MET A 461 -7.49 -11.09 -0.76
N ARG A 462 -6.52 -11.74 -1.42
CA ARG A 462 -5.23 -12.16 -0.82
C ARG A 462 -4.11 -12.28 -1.87
N LEU A 463 -4.18 -11.43 -2.90
CA LEU A 463 -3.19 -11.37 -3.98
C LEU A 463 -1.93 -10.59 -3.55
N GLY A 464 -2.09 -9.52 -2.77
CA GLY A 464 -0.99 -8.59 -2.47
C GLY A 464 -0.78 -7.61 -3.62
N GLU A 465 0.48 -7.39 -4.00
CA GLU A 465 0.93 -6.48 -5.07
C GLU A 465 0.63 -4.98 -4.86
N GLY A 466 -0.20 -4.60 -3.87
CA GLY A 466 -0.82 -3.28 -3.77
C GLY A 466 -2.26 -3.22 -4.31
N THR A 467 -2.86 -4.37 -4.65
CA THR A 467 -4.15 -4.44 -5.37
C THR A 467 -5.34 -3.88 -4.61
N GLY A 468 -5.48 -4.19 -3.31
CA GLY A 468 -6.52 -3.63 -2.46
C GLY A 468 -6.34 -2.13 -2.21
N GLY A 469 -5.10 -1.65 -2.14
CA GLY A 469 -4.76 -0.22 -2.11
C GLY A 469 -5.25 0.52 -3.35
N ALA A 470 -4.98 -0.03 -4.53
CA ALA A 470 -5.46 0.54 -5.80
C ALA A 470 -6.99 0.63 -5.87
N VAL A 471 -7.73 -0.34 -5.30
CA VAL A 471 -9.20 -0.29 -5.18
C VAL A 471 -9.65 0.73 -4.12
N ALA A 472 -9.01 0.75 -2.95
CA ALA A 472 -9.36 1.64 -1.85
C ALA A 472 -9.15 3.13 -2.17
N TYR A 473 -8.25 3.48 -3.10
CA TYR A 473 -8.04 4.85 -3.57
C TYR A 473 -9.33 5.51 -4.11
N HIS A 474 -10.26 4.73 -4.69
CA HIS A 474 -11.57 5.26 -5.10
C HIS A 474 -12.35 5.87 -3.92
N LEU A 475 -12.26 5.28 -2.72
CA LEU A 475 -12.95 5.79 -1.52
C LEU A 475 -12.30 7.08 -0.98
N LEU A 476 -10.99 7.24 -1.12
CA LEU A 476 -10.30 8.50 -0.79
C LEU A 476 -10.75 9.62 -1.71
N ARG A 477 -10.87 9.33 -3.02
CA ARG A 477 -11.42 10.29 -4.00
C ARG A 477 -12.87 10.65 -3.68
N CYS A 478 -13.72 9.68 -3.35
CA CYS A 478 -15.08 9.96 -2.89
C CYS A 478 -15.10 10.87 -1.64
N ALA A 479 -14.28 10.59 -0.63
CA ALA A 479 -14.20 11.41 0.59
C ALA A 479 -13.72 12.85 0.31
N VAL A 480 -12.76 13.03 -0.60
CA VAL A 480 -12.29 14.35 -1.06
C VAL A 480 -13.39 15.11 -1.80
N ASN A 481 -14.07 14.46 -2.76
CA ASN A 481 -15.16 15.09 -3.50
C ASN A 481 -16.34 15.46 -2.58
N ILE A 482 -16.72 14.59 -1.65
CA ILE A 482 -17.75 14.90 -0.63
C ILE A 482 -17.37 16.14 0.18
N PHE A 483 -16.12 16.23 0.65
CA PHE A 483 -15.68 17.37 1.44
C PHE A 483 -15.63 18.69 0.64
N ASN A 484 -15.30 18.63 -0.65
CA ASN A 484 -15.09 19.79 -1.53
C ASN A 484 -16.34 20.27 -2.29
N GLU A 485 -17.24 19.36 -2.66
CA GLU A 485 -18.27 19.59 -3.70
C GLU A 485 -19.71 19.42 -3.18
N MET A 486 -19.91 18.81 -2.02
CA MET A 486 -21.25 18.67 -1.43
C MET A 486 -21.69 20.00 -0.82
N ALA A 487 -22.91 20.44 -1.15
CA ALA A 487 -23.45 21.70 -0.65
C ALA A 487 -23.81 21.65 0.84
N THR A 488 -23.61 22.77 1.53
CA THR A 488 -24.13 22.96 2.89
C THR A 488 -25.64 23.21 2.89
N PHE A 489 -26.30 23.04 4.05
CA PHE A 489 -27.75 23.31 4.21
C PHE A 489 -28.16 24.70 3.68
N ALA A 490 -27.38 25.73 4.01
CA ALA A 490 -27.61 27.11 3.58
C ALA A 490 -27.46 27.31 2.05
N GLU A 491 -26.51 26.63 1.40
CA GLU A 491 -26.31 26.73 -0.06
C GLU A 491 -27.39 25.99 -0.85
N ALA A 492 -27.90 24.89 -0.28
CA ALA A 492 -28.94 24.06 -0.89
C ALA A 492 -30.38 24.54 -0.59
N GLN A 493 -30.55 25.51 0.31
CA GLN A 493 -31.86 25.98 0.80
C GLN A 493 -32.70 24.87 1.45
N VAL A 494 -32.05 24.04 2.28
CA VAL A 494 -32.67 22.93 3.03
C VAL A 494 -32.58 23.23 4.53
N ASP A 495 -33.65 22.98 5.29
CA ASP A 495 -33.67 23.16 6.74
C ASP A 495 -32.64 22.26 7.45
N GLU A 496 -31.98 22.78 8.48
CA GLU A 496 -30.93 22.10 9.28
C GLU A 496 -31.44 20.92 10.15
N GLY A 497 -32.69 20.49 9.97
CA GLY A 497 -33.39 19.52 10.82
C GLY A 497 -33.32 18.05 10.37
N LEU A 498 -32.32 17.67 9.57
CA LEU A 498 -32.15 16.34 8.96
C LEU A 498 -31.01 15.51 9.57
#